data_AF-A0A8J4XLQ4-F1
#
_entry.id   AF-A0A8J4XLQ4-F1
#
_cell.length_a   1.000
_cell.length_b   1.000
_cell.length_c   1.000
_cell.angle_alpha   90.00
_cell.angle_beta   90.00
_cell.angle_gamma   90.00
#
_symmetry.space_group_name_H-M   'P 1'
#
loop_
_entity.id
_entity.type
_entity.pdbx_description
1 polymer ?
#
loop_
_entity_poly.entity_id
_entity_poly.type
_entity_poly.pdbx_seq_one_letter_code
_entity_poly.pdbx_strand_id
1 'polypeptide(L)'
;MLKIHPQPVSNGFLKIQKKIIKKYRPANPNDTFPFPTFPEFVQYVIDMSAYYTTGEQWRENVICWIPFWAQCDVCSMDYNVIMKLETMTDDEKFLITLSNMKKLKKIEGEWRNLRNVTSTQAAPDFYRQLTTRQMLDLHQRYKLDFELFGYTLDAYLPLAKDAPNRPHS
;
A
#
# COMPACT_ATOMS: atom_id res chain seq x y z
N MET A 1 5.29 23.60 15.52
CA MET A 1 4.94 22.29 14.94
C MET A 1 6.11 21.34 15.19
N LEU A 2 5.93 20.31 16.02
CA LEU A 2 6.95 19.29 16.27
C LEU A 2 7.16 18.47 14.99
N LYS A 3 8.37 18.49 14.45
CA LYS A 3 8.78 17.58 13.38
C LYS A 3 8.82 16.17 13.99
N ILE A 4 7.76 15.40 13.79
CA ILE A 4 7.76 13.97 14.11
C ILE A 4 8.77 13.33 13.17
N HIS A 5 9.90 12.90 13.71
CA HIS A 5 10.82 12.02 13.01
C HIS A 5 10.38 10.59 13.33
N PRO A 6 9.68 9.90 12.42
CA PRO A 6 9.28 8.52 12.66
C PRO A 6 10.54 7.65 12.71
N GLN A 7 11.03 7.39 13.91
CA GLN A 7 12.02 6.35 14.17
C GLN A 7 11.26 5.02 14.19
N PRO A 8 11.70 3.99 13.45
CA PRO A 8 11.11 2.68 13.56
C PRO A 8 11.31 2.15 14.99
N VAL A 9 10.20 1.97 15.70
CA VAL A 9 10.18 1.58 17.13
C VAL A 9 10.61 0.11 17.33
N SER A 10 10.71 -0.67 16.24
CA SER A 10 11.07 -2.10 16.26
C SER A 10 12.39 -2.38 15.53
N ASN A 11 13.23 -3.20 16.18
CA ASN A 11 14.49 -3.73 15.63
C ASN A 11 14.32 -4.45 14.28
N GLY A 12 13.12 -4.95 13.95
CA GLY A 12 12.83 -5.59 12.67
C GLY A 12 12.87 -4.61 11.50
N PHE A 13 12.23 -3.45 11.62
CA PHE A 13 12.20 -2.45 10.56
C PHE A 13 13.57 -1.83 10.30
N LEU A 14 14.40 -1.64 11.34
CA LEU A 14 15.78 -1.17 11.18
C LEU A 14 16.63 -2.15 10.36
N LYS A 15 16.46 -3.46 10.56
CA LYS A 15 17.15 -4.49 9.78
C LYS A 15 16.70 -4.47 8.32
N ILE A 16 15.41 -4.35 8.07
CA ILE A 16 14.83 -4.26 6.72
C ILE A 16 15.33 -3.00 6.01
N GLN A 17 15.27 -1.84 6.66
CA GLN A 17 15.79 -0.57 6.14
C GLN A 17 17.25 -0.70 5.67
N LYS A 18 18.14 -1.22 6.53
CA LYS A 18 19.56 -1.41 6.17
C LYS A 18 19.72 -2.39 5.00
N LYS A 19 18.92 -3.45 4.94
CA LYS A 19 18.94 -4.44 3.85
C LYS A 19 18.52 -3.83 2.52
N ILE A 20 17.47 -3.01 2.51
CA ILE A 20 16.97 -2.35 1.29
C ILE A 20 18.02 -1.39 0.77
N ILE A 21 18.52 -0.48 1.62
CA ILE A 21 19.53 0.52 1.22
C ILE A 21 20.78 -0.17 0.66
N LYS A 22 21.30 -1.18 1.36
CA LYS A 22 22.50 -1.91 0.91
C LYS A 22 22.33 -2.57 -0.46
N LYS A 23 21.14 -3.07 -0.79
CA LYS A 23 20.91 -3.85 -2.03
C LYS A 23 20.49 -2.98 -3.21
N TYR A 24 19.66 -1.97 -2.99
CA TYR A 24 18.97 -1.26 -4.08
C TYR A 24 19.47 0.16 -4.31
N ARG A 25 20.19 0.76 -3.35
CA ARG A 25 20.73 2.10 -3.53
C ARG A 25 21.95 2.09 -4.46
N PRO A 26 21.95 2.86 -5.56
CA PRO A 26 23.13 3.05 -6.37
C PRO A 26 24.27 3.65 -5.55
N ALA A 27 25.52 3.27 -5.84
CA ALA A 27 26.68 3.87 -5.20
C ALA A 27 26.78 5.35 -5.59
N ASN A 28 26.39 6.23 -4.68
CA ASN A 28 26.48 7.68 -4.84
C ASN A 28 26.98 8.29 -3.52
N PRO A 29 28.22 8.82 -3.48
CA PRO A 29 28.80 9.40 -2.26
C PRO A 29 27.99 10.56 -1.66
N ASN A 30 27.17 11.23 -2.47
CA ASN A 30 26.33 12.35 -2.04
C ASN A 30 24.96 11.90 -1.51
N ASP A 31 24.57 10.63 -1.73
CA ASP A 31 23.30 10.09 -1.24
C ASP A 31 23.46 9.51 0.17
N THR A 32 23.31 10.40 1.15
CA THR A 32 23.39 10.07 2.58
C THR A 32 22.01 9.89 3.22
N PHE A 33 20.93 9.84 2.42
CA PHE A 33 19.57 9.84 2.96
C PHE A 33 19.32 8.55 3.78
N PRO A 34 18.92 8.62 5.06
CA PRO A 34 18.99 7.45 5.93
C PRO A 34 17.91 6.40 5.68
N PHE A 35 16.86 6.70 4.91
CA PHE A 35 15.72 5.81 4.68
C PHE A 35 15.65 5.32 3.24
N PRO A 36 15.05 4.15 2.95
CA PRO A 36 14.79 3.73 1.59
C PRO A 36 13.88 4.73 0.87
N THR A 37 14.16 4.98 -0.40
CA THR A 37 13.21 5.66 -1.29
C THR A 37 12.04 4.73 -1.61
N PHE A 38 10.94 5.30 -2.10
CA PHE A 38 9.79 4.49 -2.47
C PHE A 38 10.11 3.46 -3.58
N PRO A 39 10.84 3.80 -4.67
CA PRO A 39 11.26 2.80 -5.67
C PRO A 39 12.17 1.69 -5.12
N GLU A 40 13.07 2.01 -4.18
CA GLU A 40 13.91 1.00 -3.51
C GLU A 40 13.06 0.02 -2.69
N PHE A 41 12.08 0.54 -1.95
CA PHE A 41 11.14 -0.27 -1.19
C PHE A 41 10.25 -1.14 -2.11
N VAL A 42 9.71 -0.58 -3.18
CA VAL A 42 8.88 -1.33 -4.15
C VAL A 42 9.68 -2.47 -4.77
N GLN A 43 10.92 -2.22 -5.20
CA GLN A 43 11.76 -3.29 -5.75
C GLN A 43 12.05 -4.38 -4.71
N TYR A 44 12.27 -4.00 -3.46
CA TYR A 44 12.41 -4.96 -2.38
C TYR A 44 11.18 -5.84 -2.23
N VAL A 45 9.96 -5.27 -2.21
CA VAL A 45 8.70 -6.03 -2.11
C VAL A 45 8.52 -6.99 -3.29
N ILE A 46 8.83 -6.56 -4.51
CA ILE A 46 8.77 -7.41 -5.70
C ILE A 46 9.73 -8.61 -5.54
N ASP A 47 11.00 -8.34 -5.26
CA ASP A 47 12.03 -9.39 -5.18
C ASP A 47 11.77 -10.37 -4.03
N MET A 48 11.45 -9.85 -2.85
CA MET A 48 11.29 -10.67 -1.65
C MET A 48 10.08 -11.58 -1.76
N SER A 49 9.01 -11.13 -2.45
CA SER A 49 7.79 -11.91 -2.61
C SER A 49 7.78 -12.75 -3.88
N ALA A 50 8.82 -12.73 -4.73
CA ALA A 50 8.82 -13.37 -6.05
C ALA A 50 8.37 -14.84 -6.04
N TYR A 51 8.69 -15.58 -4.97
CA TYR A 51 8.37 -17.01 -4.81
C TYR A 51 7.13 -17.28 -3.96
N TYR A 52 6.42 -16.25 -3.50
CA TYR A 52 5.26 -16.43 -2.63
C TYR A 52 4.02 -16.66 -3.47
N THR A 53 3.43 -17.84 -3.36
CA THR A 53 2.25 -18.27 -4.08
C THR A 53 1.08 -18.60 -3.16
N THR A 54 1.31 -18.70 -1.84
CA THR A 54 0.28 -19.01 -0.84
C THR A 54 0.14 -17.91 0.21
N GLY A 55 -1.05 -17.80 0.82
CA GLY A 55 -1.30 -16.82 1.88
C GLY A 55 -0.43 -17.03 3.12
N GLU A 56 -0.09 -18.28 3.44
CA GLU A 56 0.82 -18.65 4.53
C GLU A 56 2.23 -18.06 4.33
N GLN A 57 2.80 -18.23 3.13
CA GLN A 57 4.12 -17.66 2.81
C GLN A 57 4.14 -16.13 3.00
N TRP A 58 3.07 -15.44 2.61
CA TRP A 58 2.95 -14.01 2.86
C TRP A 58 2.88 -13.68 4.35
N ARG A 59 2.01 -14.34 5.12
CA ARG A 59 1.81 -14.06 6.55
C ARG A 59 3.03 -14.36 7.41
N GLU A 60 3.81 -15.40 7.07
CA GLU A 60 5.00 -15.78 7.83
C GLU A 60 6.21 -14.88 7.54
N ASN A 61 6.30 -14.32 6.33
CA ASN A 61 7.49 -13.63 5.87
C ASN A 61 7.35 -12.11 5.73
N VAL A 62 6.14 -11.57 5.83
CA VAL A 62 5.86 -10.14 5.65
C VAL A 62 5.24 -9.55 6.90
N ILE A 63 5.74 -8.38 7.31
CA ILE A 63 5.33 -7.75 8.58
C ILE A 63 4.11 -6.85 8.42
N CYS A 64 4.11 -5.94 7.42
CA CYS A 64 3.09 -4.89 7.31
C CYS A 64 2.51 -4.65 5.91
N TRP A 65 3.03 -5.31 4.87
CA TRP A 65 2.55 -5.16 3.49
C TRP A 65 2.04 -6.50 2.94
N ILE A 66 1.44 -7.31 3.82
CA ILE A 66 0.76 -8.55 3.42
C ILE A 66 -0.44 -8.14 2.56
N PRO A 67 -0.66 -8.74 1.38
CA PRO A 67 -1.85 -8.48 0.58
C PRO A 67 -3.11 -8.91 1.34
N PHE A 68 -4.21 -8.21 1.14
CA PHE A 68 -5.46 -8.43 1.86
C PHE A 68 -6.04 -9.82 1.63
N TRP A 69 -5.94 -10.37 0.41
CA TRP A 69 -6.38 -11.73 0.12
C TRP A 69 -5.72 -12.76 1.05
N ALA A 70 -4.45 -12.54 1.42
CA ALA A 70 -3.70 -13.41 2.33
C ALA A 70 -3.94 -13.06 3.80
N GLN A 71 -3.98 -11.76 4.14
CA GLN A 71 -4.13 -11.31 5.52
C GLN A 71 -5.52 -11.63 6.09
N CYS A 72 -6.56 -11.49 5.26
CA CYS A 72 -7.94 -11.72 5.65
C CYS A 72 -8.41 -13.15 5.39
N ASP A 73 -7.62 -13.99 4.73
CA ASP A 73 -8.00 -15.38 4.41
C ASP A 73 -9.32 -15.44 3.61
N VAL A 74 -9.41 -14.62 2.56
CA VAL A 74 -10.65 -14.39 1.79
C VAL A 74 -11.21 -15.61 1.08
N CYS A 75 -10.40 -16.66 0.93
CA CYS A 75 -10.83 -17.94 0.35
C CYS A 75 -11.51 -18.86 1.36
N SER A 76 -11.23 -18.68 2.66
CA SER A 76 -11.69 -19.59 3.73
C SER A 76 -12.84 -19.01 4.55
N MET A 77 -13.21 -17.76 4.31
CA MET A 77 -14.22 -17.01 5.05
C MET A 77 -15.34 -16.54 4.11
N ASP A 78 -16.59 -16.65 4.57
CA ASP A 78 -17.77 -16.19 3.83
C ASP A 78 -18.08 -14.73 4.16
N TYR A 79 -17.48 -13.80 3.41
CA TYR A 79 -17.66 -12.37 3.61
C TYR A 79 -18.99 -11.89 3.04
N ASN A 80 -19.83 -11.31 3.89
CA ASN A 80 -21.08 -10.67 3.44
C ASN A 80 -20.88 -9.24 2.94
N VAL A 81 -19.79 -8.57 3.34
CA VAL A 81 -19.51 -7.16 3.03
C VAL A 81 -18.01 -6.95 2.83
N ILE A 82 -17.63 -6.22 1.78
CA ILE A 82 -16.28 -5.72 1.52
C ILE A 82 -16.36 -4.19 1.49
N MET A 83 -15.55 -3.52 2.32
CA MET A 83 -15.55 -2.06 2.45
C MET A 83 -14.28 -1.44 1.86
N LYS A 84 -14.34 -0.16 1.47
CA LYS A 84 -13.20 0.60 0.95
C LYS A 84 -13.00 1.90 1.71
N LEU A 85 -11.75 2.34 1.82
CA LEU A 85 -11.45 3.62 2.49
C LEU A 85 -12.05 4.81 1.72
N GLU A 86 -12.11 4.69 0.39
CA GLU A 86 -12.67 5.67 -0.53
C GLU A 86 -14.18 5.88 -0.32
N THR A 87 -14.90 4.85 0.14
CA THR A 87 -16.35 4.84 0.37
C THR A 87 -16.70 4.68 1.85
N MET A 88 -15.74 4.87 2.77
CA MET A 88 -15.87 4.56 4.18
C MET A 88 -17.13 5.14 4.82
N THR A 89 -17.44 6.41 4.54
CA THR A 89 -18.64 7.07 5.10
C THR A 89 -19.94 6.40 4.68
N ASP A 90 -20.03 5.90 3.45
CA ASP A 90 -21.22 5.22 2.96
C ASP A 90 -21.26 3.75 3.43
N ASP A 91 -20.09 3.10 3.49
CA ASP A 91 -19.94 1.74 4.02
C ASP A 91 -20.29 1.66 5.52
N GLU A 92 -19.91 2.66 6.32
CA GLU A 92 -20.29 2.77 7.72
C GLU A 92 -21.82 2.90 7.89
N LYS A 93 -22.47 3.74 7.09
CA LYS A 93 -23.95 3.90 7.11
C LYS A 93 -24.64 2.59 6.71
N PHE A 94 -24.09 1.89 5.71
CA PHE A 94 -24.58 0.59 5.29
C PHE A 94 -24.49 -0.43 6.43
N LEU A 95 -23.35 -0.54 7.11
CA LEU A 95 -23.17 -1.47 8.25
C LEU A 95 -24.08 -1.15 9.44
N ILE A 96 -24.26 0.12 9.79
CA ILE A 96 -25.19 0.54 10.87
C ILE A 96 -26.62 0.10 10.54
N THR A 97 -26.99 0.16 9.26
CA THR A 97 -28.31 -0.24 8.79
C THR A 97 -28.45 -1.76 8.79
N LEU A 98 -27.47 -2.48 8.25
CA LEU A 98 -27.44 -3.94 8.20
C LEU A 98 -27.47 -4.59 9.59
N SER A 99 -26.72 -4.04 10.54
CA SER A 99 -26.62 -4.54 11.92
C SER A 99 -27.82 -4.21 12.80
N ASN A 100 -28.82 -3.46 12.29
CA ASN A 100 -29.93 -2.90 13.06
C ASN A 100 -29.50 -2.08 14.30
N MET A 101 -28.24 -1.62 14.35
CA MET A 101 -27.69 -0.85 15.46
C MET A 101 -28.07 0.64 15.34
N LYS A 102 -29.39 0.92 15.36
CA LYS A 102 -29.96 2.27 15.19
C LYS A 102 -29.39 3.31 16.17
N LYS A 103 -28.86 2.88 17.33
CA LYS A 103 -28.22 3.75 18.33
C LYS A 103 -26.87 4.33 17.85
N LEU A 104 -26.19 3.68 16.91
CA LEU A 104 -24.92 4.15 16.35
C LEU A 104 -25.10 5.18 15.23
N LYS A 105 -26.33 5.42 14.72
CA LYS A 105 -26.62 6.46 13.72
C LYS A 105 -26.22 7.88 14.15
N LYS A 106 -26.01 8.11 15.46
CA LYS A 106 -25.63 9.39 16.05
C LYS A 106 -24.13 9.53 16.33
N ILE A 107 -23.34 8.47 16.13
CA ILE A 107 -21.89 8.51 16.31
C ILE A 107 -21.29 8.83 14.94
N GLU A 108 -21.10 10.12 14.67
CA GLU A 108 -20.25 10.57 13.56
C GLU A 108 -18.80 10.34 13.99
N GLY A 109 -18.31 9.11 13.80
CA GLY A 109 -16.89 8.81 13.93
C GLY A 109 -16.17 9.38 12.72
N GLU A 110 -15.63 10.59 12.81
CA GLU A 110 -14.74 11.08 11.76
C GLU A 110 -13.48 10.19 11.71
N TRP A 111 -13.34 9.38 10.67
CA TRP A 111 -12.06 8.76 10.36
C TRP A 111 -11.06 9.87 10.02
N ARG A 112 -10.21 10.25 10.99
CA ARG A 112 -9.26 11.35 10.83
C ARG A 112 -7.97 10.86 10.19
N ASN A 113 -7.81 11.15 8.90
CA ASN A 113 -6.50 11.11 8.26
C ASN A 113 -5.62 12.20 8.89
N LEU A 114 -4.57 11.82 9.61
CA LEU A 114 -3.65 12.76 10.29
C LEU A 114 -3.02 13.83 9.38
N ARG A 115 -3.06 13.62 8.06
CA ARG A 115 -2.52 14.53 7.04
C ARG A 115 -3.57 15.25 6.20
N ASN A 116 -4.88 14.98 6.37
CA ASN A 116 -5.96 15.49 5.50
C ASN A 116 -5.69 15.28 3.99
N VAL A 117 -4.93 14.25 3.62
CA VAL A 117 -4.64 13.88 2.23
C VAL A 117 -5.26 12.51 1.96
N THR A 118 -5.97 12.40 0.86
CA THR A 118 -6.59 11.15 0.39
C THR A 118 -5.60 10.30 -0.40
N SER A 119 -5.86 9.00 -0.51
CA SER A 119 -5.09 8.09 -1.37
C SER A 119 -5.04 8.61 -2.81
N THR A 120 -6.16 9.11 -3.33
CA THR A 120 -6.28 9.66 -4.69
C THR A 120 -5.38 10.88 -4.93
N GLN A 121 -5.13 11.69 -3.90
CA GLN A 121 -4.23 12.85 -3.99
C GLN A 121 -2.75 12.46 -3.86
N ALA A 122 -2.40 11.50 -3.00
CA ALA A 122 -1.00 11.14 -2.73
C ALA A 122 -0.43 10.09 -3.69
N ALA A 123 -1.25 9.13 -4.14
CA ALA A 123 -0.80 8.01 -4.95
C ALA A 123 -0.07 8.43 -6.25
N PRO A 124 -0.54 9.43 -7.02
CA PRO A 124 0.15 9.87 -8.23
C PRO A 124 1.64 10.21 -8.00
N ASP A 125 1.98 10.84 -6.89
CA ASP A 125 3.37 11.25 -6.60
C ASP A 125 4.29 10.07 -6.29
N PHE A 126 3.74 8.99 -5.75
CA PHE A 126 4.49 7.74 -5.54
C PHE A 126 4.63 6.95 -6.83
N TYR A 127 3.56 6.79 -7.60
CA TYR A 127 3.60 6.10 -8.90
C TYR A 127 4.55 6.80 -9.88
N ARG A 128 4.59 8.14 -9.89
CA ARG A 128 5.52 8.95 -10.69
C ARG A 128 7.00 8.64 -10.47
N GLN A 129 7.37 7.99 -9.37
CA GLN A 129 8.74 7.61 -9.07
C GLN A 129 9.12 6.23 -9.62
N LEU A 130 8.13 5.38 -9.92
CA LEU A 130 8.32 4.00 -10.35
C LEU A 130 8.49 3.89 -11.87
N THR A 131 9.25 2.89 -12.31
CA THR A 131 9.24 2.49 -13.72
C THR A 131 7.97 1.71 -14.06
N THR A 132 7.64 1.65 -15.35
CA THR A 132 6.52 0.87 -15.88
C THR A 132 6.64 -0.58 -15.44
N ARG A 133 7.86 -1.13 -15.52
CA ARG A 133 8.15 -2.49 -15.04
C ARG A 133 7.86 -2.66 -13.56
N GLN A 134 8.31 -1.73 -12.70
CA GLN A 134 8.03 -1.80 -11.27
C GLN A 134 6.55 -1.78 -10.96
N MET A 135 5.75 -0.98 -11.68
CA MET A 135 4.30 -0.96 -11.50
C MET A 135 3.65 -2.30 -11.88
N LEU A 136 4.02 -2.85 -13.03
CA LEU A 136 3.45 -4.12 -13.53
C LEU A 136 3.87 -5.30 -12.65
N ASP A 137 5.14 -5.38 -12.28
CA ASP A 137 5.66 -6.44 -11.41
C ASP A 137 5.03 -6.36 -10.02
N LEU A 138 4.89 -5.16 -9.44
CA LEU A 138 4.20 -4.97 -8.16
C LEU A 138 2.72 -5.34 -8.25
N HIS A 139 2.02 -4.89 -9.29
CA HIS A 139 0.63 -5.27 -9.53
C HIS A 139 0.48 -6.79 -9.63
N GLN A 140 1.40 -7.48 -10.29
CA GLN A 140 1.37 -8.94 -10.36
C GLN A 140 1.47 -9.59 -8.96
N ARG A 141 2.23 -8.99 -8.03
CA ARG A 141 2.30 -9.48 -6.63
C ARG A 141 1.00 -9.28 -5.85
N TYR A 142 0.23 -8.24 -6.17
CA TYR A 142 -1.02 -7.86 -5.50
C TYR A 142 -2.27 -8.07 -6.37
N LYS A 143 -2.18 -8.84 -7.46
CA LYS A 143 -3.22 -8.95 -8.48
C LYS A 143 -4.59 -9.36 -7.90
N LEU A 144 -4.61 -10.31 -6.97
CA LEU A 144 -5.84 -10.75 -6.31
C LEU A 144 -6.50 -9.63 -5.50
N ASP A 145 -5.73 -8.73 -4.88
CA ASP A 145 -6.31 -7.56 -4.20
C ASP A 145 -6.90 -6.58 -5.21
N PHE A 146 -6.21 -6.34 -6.34
CA PHE A 146 -6.75 -5.49 -7.40
C PHE A 146 -8.07 -6.04 -7.95
N GLU A 147 -8.17 -7.35 -8.15
CA GLU A 147 -9.41 -8.02 -8.58
C GLU A 147 -10.49 -7.96 -7.50
N LEU A 148 -10.15 -8.25 -6.24
CA LEU A 148 -11.09 -8.25 -5.10
C LEU A 148 -11.73 -6.87 -4.89
N PHE A 149 -10.93 -5.81 -5.00
CA PHE A 149 -11.38 -4.44 -4.77
C PHE A 149 -11.72 -3.68 -6.06
N GLY A 150 -11.62 -4.30 -7.23
CA GLY A 150 -11.93 -3.67 -8.52
C GLY A 150 -11.04 -2.47 -8.86
N TYR A 151 -9.75 -2.52 -8.49
CA TYR A 151 -8.77 -1.51 -8.87
C TYR A 151 -8.12 -1.85 -10.21
N THR A 152 -7.68 -0.83 -10.95
CA THR A 152 -6.87 -0.98 -12.16
C THR A 152 -5.65 -0.08 -12.12
N LEU A 153 -4.65 -0.38 -12.96
CA LEU A 153 -3.46 0.47 -13.11
C LEU A 153 -3.64 1.58 -14.16
N ASP A 154 -4.77 1.66 -14.84
CA ASP A 154 -4.94 2.48 -16.05
C ASP A 154 -4.65 3.97 -15.80
N ALA A 155 -5.06 4.48 -14.64
CA ALA A 155 -4.83 5.86 -14.24
C ALA A 155 -3.35 6.15 -13.87
N TYR A 156 -2.56 5.12 -13.59
CA TYR A 156 -1.21 5.26 -13.02
C TYR A 156 -0.08 4.85 -13.98
N LEU A 157 -0.29 3.89 -14.88
CA LEU A 157 0.71 3.48 -15.88
C LEU A 157 1.25 4.66 -16.71
N PRO A 158 0.41 5.61 -17.19
CA PRO A 158 0.91 6.78 -17.92
C PRO A 158 1.79 7.73 -17.10
N LEU A 159 1.76 7.62 -15.76
CA LEU A 159 2.56 8.44 -14.85
C LEU A 159 3.96 7.88 -14.62
N ALA A 160 4.25 6.65 -15.07
CA ALA A 160 5.51 5.98 -14.83
C ALA A 160 6.71 6.83 -15.27
N LYS A 161 7.82 6.67 -14.55
CA LYS A 161 9.04 7.46 -14.72
C LYS A 161 9.59 7.38 -16.15
N ASP A 162 9.42 6.24 -16.79
CA ASP A 162 9.88 5.89 -18.13
C ASP A 162 8.74 5.84 -19.17
N ALA A 163 7.55 6.37 -18.84
CA ALA A 163 6.43 6.42 -19.78
C ALA A 163 6.73 7.35 -20.97
N PRO A 164 6.49 6.91 -22.23
CA PRO A 164 6.89 7.66 -23.43
C PRO A 164 6.18 9.01 -23.61
N ASN A 165 4.99 9.19 -23.02
CA ASN A 165 4.19 10.43 -23.09
C ASN A 165 3.78 10.92 -21.70
N ARG A 166 4.71 10.89 -20.74
CA ARG A 166 4.43 11.28 -19.35
C ARG A 166 3.87 12.71 -19.30
N PRO A 167 2.68 12.95 -18.71
CA PRO A 167 2.17 14.30 -18.53
C PRO A 167 3.13 15.09 -17.65
N HIS A 168 3.58 16.25 -18.13
CA HIS A 168 4.33 17.19 -17.30
C HIS A 168 3.39 17.74 -16.23
N SER A 169 3.77 17.54 -14.96
CA SER A 169 3.14 18.12 -13.77
C SER A 169 3.26 19.63 -13.76
#